data_AF-A0A419JDT9-F1
#
_entry.id   AF-A0A419JDT9-F1
#
_cell.length_a   1.000
_cell.length_b   1.000
_cell.length_c   1.000
_cell.angle_alpha   90.00
_cell.angle_beta   90.00
_cell.angle_gamma   90.00
#
_symmetry.space_group_name_H-M   'P 1'
#
loop_
_entity.id
_entity.type
_entity.pdbx_description
1 polymer ?
#
loop_
_entity_poly.entity_id
_entity_poly.type
_entity_poly.pdbx_seq_one_letter_code
_entity_poly.pdbx_strand_id
1 'polypeptide(L)'
;MDEWEVDLHIPDIGSMFTLSTVGVCSALIALAEITYMMMIITTAYETNGKDWLLELLYAEAYTEEITYVLVSSILLLLSAIVFLVTMSVSLIELHWIKRGRSPHIRIIFTSFFIGLILLSLTLMSTFIIKQYGVQMFGIIR
;
A
#
# COMPACT_ATOMS: atom_id res chain seq x y z
N MET A 1 21.90 27.42 -42.14
CA MET A 1 22.46 26.10 -42.53
C MET A 1 22.42 25.31 -41.25
N ASP A 2 21.27 24.74 -40.90
CA ASP A 2 21.07 24.06 -39.61
C ASP A 2 20.16 22.84 -39.81
N GLU A 3 20.43 22.07 -40.89
CA GLU A 3 19.68 20.84 -41.22
C GLU A 3 20.25 19.59 -40.53
N TRP A 4 21.21 19.75 -39.61
CA TRP A 4 21.98 18.66 -39.01
C TRP A 4 22.02 18.64 -37.48
N GLU A 5 21.11 19.35 -36.80
CA GLU A 5 20.82 19.01 -35.40
C GLU A 5 19.93 17.77 -35.39
N VAL A 6 20.56 16.60 -35.42
CA VAL A 6 19.91 15.36 -35.03
C VAL A 6 19.62 15.49 -33.54
N ASP A 7 18.40 15.92 -33.24
CA ASP A 7 17.86 16.02 -31.88
C ASP A 7 17.68 14.58 -31.34
N LEU A 8 18.82 13.97 -30.99
CA LEU A 8 18.90 12.69 -30.31
C LEU A 8 18.36 12.95 -28.90
N HIS A 9 17.05 12.81 -28.78
CA HIS A 9 16.37 12.79 -27.49
C HIS A 9 16.74 11.49 -26.78
N ILE A 10 17.94 11.46 -26.19
CA ILE A 10 18.41 10.34 -25.39
C ILE A 10 17.49 10.31 -24.16
N PRO A 11 16.67 9.26 -24.00
CA PRO A 11 15.79 9.18 -22.85
C PRO A 11 16.65 9.15 -21.59
N ASP A 12 16.24 9.89 -20.56
CA ASP A 12 16.96 9.95 -19.29
C ASP A 12 16.90 8.57 -18.60
N ILE A 13 17.96 7.78 -18.79
CA ILE A 13 18.11 6.41 -18.30
C ILE A 13 17.96 6.36 -16.78
N GLY A 14 18.41 7.41 -16.07
CA GLY A 14 18.35 7.48 -14.60
C GLY A 14 16.92 7.56 -14.09
N SER A 15 16.09 8.41 -14.69
CA SER A 15 14.67 8.49 -14.34
C SER A 15 13.90 7.24 -14.75
N MET A 16 14.21 6.63 -15.90
CA MET A 16 13.60 5.36 -16.31
C MET A 16 13.87 4.23 -15.30
N PHE A 17 15.11 4.11 -14.82
CA PHE A 17 15.48 3.10 -13.82
C PHE A 17 14.76 3.36 -12.49
N THR A 18 14.72 4.62 -12.05
CA THR A 18 14.08 5.02 -10.79
C THR A 18 12.58 4.74 -10.83
N LEU A 19 11.89 5.12 -11.91
CA LEU A 19 10.46 4.86 -12.08
C LEU A 19 10.14 3.37 -12.18
N SER A 20 10.96 2.60 -12.91
CA SER A 20 10.82 1.15 -12.97
C SER A 20 10.92 0.53 -11.58
N THR A 21 11.92 0.95 -10.80
CA THR A 21 12.15 0.46 -9.44
C THR A 21 10.98 0.83 -8.52
N VAL A 22 10.53 2.09 -8.52
CA VAL A 22 9.39 2.52 -7.72
C VAL A 22 8.12 1.78 -8.11
N GLY A 23 7.90 1.54 -9.41
CA GLY A 23 6.76 0.78 -9.90
C GLY A 23 6.76 -0.67 -9.39
N VAL A 24 7.90 -1.37 -9.51
CA VAL A 24 8.05 -2.75 -9.02
C VAL A 24 7.92 -2.83 -7.51
N CYS A 25 8.58 -1.94 -6.76
CA CYS A 25 8.49 -1.90 -5.30
C CYS A 25 7.06 -1.64 -4.84
N SER A 26 6.35 -0.69 -5.47
CA SER A 26 4.96 -0.39 -5.13
C SER A 26 4.05 -1.59 -5.39
N ALA A 27 4.25 -2.31 -6.50
CA ALA A 27 3.51 -3.54 -6.80
C ALA A 27 3.73 -4.62 -5.73
N LEU A 28 5.00 -4.84 -5.35
CA LEU A 28 5.35 -5.84 -4.33
C LEU A 28 4.75 -5.48 -2.96
N ILE A 29 4.81 -4.21 -2.55
CA ILE A 29 4.25 -3.75 -1.28
C ILE A 29 2.72 -3.92 -1.29
N ALA A 30 2.03 -3.50 -2.35
CA ALA A 30 0.58 -3.65 -2.45
C ALA A 30 0.14 -5.11 -2.37
N LEU A 31 0.86 -6.01 -3.07
CA LEU A 31 0.59 -7.45 -3.00
C LEU A 31 0.82 -8.01 -1.60
N ALA A 32 1.88 -7.59 -0.92
CA ALA A 32 2.18 -8.00 0.44
C ALA A 32 1.10 -7.52 1.42
N GLU A 33 0.63 -6.27 1.29
CA GLU A 33 -0.43 -5.71 2.14
C GLU A 33 -1.77 -6.43 1.97
N ILE A 34 -2.17 -6.74 0.73
CA ILE A 34 -3.39 -7.51 0.46
C ILE A 34 -3.29 -8.93 1.05
N THR A 35 -2.13 -9.57 0.87
CA THR A 35 -1.89 -10.92 1.43
C THR A 35 -1.93 -10.90 2.95
N TYR A 36 -1.33 -9.89 3.57
CA TYR A 36 -1.33 -9.73 5.02
C TYR A 36 -2.72 -9.43 5.57
N MET A 37 -3.51 -8.61 4.89
CA MET A 37 -4.92 -8.37 5.22
C MET A 37 -5.72 -9.68 5.20
N MET A 38 -5.57 -10.49 4.14
CA MET A 38 -6.24 -11.80 4.06
C MET A 38 -5.82 -12.71 5.21
N MET A 39 -4.53 -12.76 5.53
CA MET A 39 -4.01 -13.55 6.65
C MET A 39 -4.65 -13.14 7.99
N ILE A 40 -4.78 -11.84 8.26
CA ILE A 40 -5.43 -11.34 9.49
C ILE A 40 -6.89 -11.80 9.54
N ILE A 41 -7.65 -11.59 8.47
CA ILE A 41 -9.08 -11.93 8.42
C ILE A 41 -9.29 -13.44 8.56
N THR A 42 -8.51 -14.25 7.84
CA THR A 42 -8.61 -15.72 7.91
C THR A 42 -8.21 -16.25 9.28
N THR A 43 -7.15 -15.71 9.89
CA THR A 43 -6.74 -16.13 11.24
C THR A 43 -7.82 -15.78 12.27
N ALA A 44 -8.40 -14.58 12.19
CA ALA A 44 -9.49 -14.17 13.08
C ALA A 44 -10.75 -15.03 12.89
N TYR A 45 -11.04 -15.46 11.66
CA TYR A 45 -12.12 -16.40 11.36
C TYR A 45 -11.86 -17.79 11.94
N GLU A 46 -10.64 -18.32 11.85
CA GLU A 46 -10.29 -19.63 12.41
C GLU A 46 -10.36 -19.63 13.94
N THR A 47 -10.01 -18.52 14.59
CA THR A 47 -10.06 -18.41 16.06
C THR A 47 -11.46 -18.21 16.61
N ASN A 48 -12.27 -17.34 15.97
CA ASN A 48 -13.55 -16.91 16.51
C ASN A 48 -14.78 -17.55 15.83
N GLY A 49 -14.56 -18.29 14.74
CA GLY A 49 -15.61 -19.00 14.02
C GLY A 49 -16.48 -18.12 13.13
N LYS A 50 -17.54 -18.73 12.58
CA LYS A 50 -18.40 -18.10 11.56
C LYS A 50 -19.24 -16.94 12.09
N ASP A 51 -19.66 -17.00 13.34
CA ASP A 51 -20.55 -15.99 13.94
C ASP A 51 -19.83 -14.65 14.10
N TRP A 52 -18.53 -14.68 14.37
CA TRP A 52 -17.68 -13.48 14.40
C TRP A 52 -17.64 -12.72 13.06
N LEU A 53 -17.63 -13.43 11.93
CA LEU A 53 -17.63 -12.79 10.62
C LEU A 53 -18.98 -12.15 10.28
N LEU A 54 -20.07 -12.74 10.78
CA LEU A 54 -21.40 -12.14 10.69
C LEU A 54 -21.51 -10.91 11.58
N GLU A 55 -20.94 -10.93 12.79
CA GLU A 55 -20.84 -9.75 13.64
C GLU A 55 -19.97 -8.66 13.00
N LEU A 56 -18.86 -9.00 12.36
CA LEU A 56 -18.03 -8.04 11.63
C LEU A 56 -18.81 -7.32 10.50
N LEU A 57 -19.78 -7.99 9.87
CA LEU A 57 -20.58 -7.44 8.77
C LEU A 57 -21.87 -6.74 9.23
N TYR A 58 -22.47 -7.15 10.35
CA TYR A 58 -23.82 -6.75 10.76
C TYR A 58 -23.95 -6.22 12.19
N ALA A 59 -22.87 -6.15 12.98
CA ALA A 59 -22.98 -5.75 14.38
C ALA A 59 -23.38 -4.28 14.57
N GLU A 60 -24.35 -4.05 15.44
CA GLU A 60 -24.71 -2.72 15.96
C GLU A 60 -23.68 -2.20 17.00
N ALA A 61 -22.87 -3.09 17.58
CA ALA A 61 -21.80 -2.75 18.52
C ALA A 61 -20.52 -3.55 18.20
N TYR A 62 -19.44 -2.83 17.89
CA TYR A 62 -18.15 -3.45 17.58
C TYR A 62 -17.40 -3.79 18.86
N THR A 63 -17.02 -5.06 19.03
CA THR A 63 -16.05 -5.47 20.06
C THR A 63 -14.66 -4.91 19.72
N GLU A 64 -13.79 -4.77 20.71
CA GLU A 64 -12.44 -4.22 20.50
C GLU A 64 -11.62 -5.05 19.49
N GLU A 65 -11.80 -6.37 19.48
CA GLU A 65 -11.13 -7.28 18.54
C GLU A 65 -11.63 -7.09 17.10
N ILE A 66 -12.96 -6.98 16.90
CA ILE A 66 -13.54 -6.67 15.59
C ILE A 66 -13.04 -5.31 15.11
N THR A 67 -13.02 -4.32 16.01
CA THR A 67 -12.50 -2.97 15.71
C THR A 67 -11.04 -3.02 15.26
N TYR A 68 -10.21 -3.82 15.92
CA TYR A 68 -8.81 -4.02 15.54
C TYR A 68 -8.64 -4.60 14.14
N VAL A 69 -9.32 -5.71 13.85
CA VAL A 69 -9.22 -6.38 12.56
C VAL A 69 -9.74 -5.48 11.45
N LEU A 70 -10.86 -4.78 11.70
CA LEU A 70 -11.46 -3.87 10.74
C LEU A 70 -10.54 -2.67 10.44
N VAL A 71 -10.06 -1.98 11.47
CA VAL A 71 -9.20 -0.79 11.31
C VAL A 71 -7.88 -1.15 10.62
N SER A 72 -7.23 -2.24 11.06
CA SER A 72 -5.97 -2.70 10.45
C SER A 72 -6.16 -3.10 8.99
N SER A 73 -7.25 -3.81 8.68
CA SER A 73 -7.55 -4.25 7.31
C SER A 73 -7.88 -3.07 6.38
N ILE A 74 -8.64 -2.08 6.87
CA ILE A 74 -8.96 -0.88 6.08
C ILE A 74 -7.71 -0.04 5.81
N LEU A 75 -6.84 0.13 6.81
CA LEU A 75 -5.58 0.87 6.63
C LEU A 75 -4.63 0.17 5.65
N LEU A 76 -4.50 -1.15 5.73
CA LEU A 76 -3.76 -1.96 4.75
C LEU A 76 -4.35 -1.83 3.35
N LEU A 77 -5.67 -1.88 3.21
CA LEU A 77 -6.34 -1.76 1.93
C LEU A 77 -6.13 -0.38 1.31
N LEU A 78 -6.26 0.69 2.10
CA LEU A 78 -6.02 2.06 1.64
C LEU A 78 -4.57 2.26 1.20
N SER A 79 -3.62 1.75 1.98
CA SER A 79 -2.19 1.75 1.62
C SER A 79 -1.96 1.01 0.29
N ALA A 80 -2.57 -0.17 0.13
CA ALA A 80 -2.38 -1.00 -1.06
C ALA A 80 -2.91 -0.31 -2.31
N ILE A 81 -4.06 0.38 -2.19
CA ILE A 81 -4.63 1.19 -3.28
C ILE A 81 -3.66 2.31 -3.67
N VAL A 82 -3.08 3.02 -2.70
CA VAL A 82 -2.11 4.10 -2.98
C VAL A 82 -0.86 3.56 -3.68
N PHE A 83 -0.36 2.40 -3.28
CA PHE A 83 0.78 1.75 -3.94
C PHE A 83 0.43 1.24 -5.35
N LEU A 84 -0.77 0.70 -5.58
CA LEU A 84 -1.23 0.31 -6.92
C LEU A 84 -1.41 1.51 -7.85
N VAL A 85 -1.92 2.63 -7.33
CA VAL A 85 -2.00 3.89 -8.08
C VAL A 85 -0.59 4.40 -8.39
N THR A 86 0.33 4.36 -7.43
CA THR A 86 1.73 4.76 -7.62
C THR A 86 2.42 3.91 -8.69
N MET A 87 2.19 2.60 -8.69
CA MET A 87 2.65 1.69 -9.75
C MET A 87 2.09 2.10 -11.11
N SER A 88 0.77 2.33 -11.19
CA SER A 88 0.08 2.67 -12.44
C SER A 88 0.60 3.98 -13.03
N VAL A 89 0.73 5.02 -12.21
CA VAL A 89 1.29 6.33 -12.61
C VAL A 89 2.75 6.19 -13.03
N SER A 90 3.55 5.37 -12.34
CA SER A 90 4.93 5.11 -12.71
C SER A 90 5.07 4.47 -14.10
N LEU A 91 4.20 3.50 -14.42
CA LEU A 91 4.18 2.88 -15.75
C LEU A 91 3.76 3.87 -16.84
N ILE A 92 2.80 4.75 -16.55
CA ILE A 92 2.37 5.80 -17.48
C ILE A 92 3.51 6.79 -17.75
N GLU A 93 4.19 7.27 -16.71
CA GLU A 93 5.33 8.19 -16.84
C GLU A 93 6.52 7.52 -17.55
N LEU A 94 6.78 6.23 -17.31
CA LEU A 94 7.79 5.48 -18.04
C LEU A 94 7.47 5.38 -19.55
N HIS A 95 6.19 5.22 -19.91
CA HIS A 95 5.74 5.26 -21.30
C HIS A 95 5.89 6.65 -21.92
N TRP A 96 5.75 7.71 -21.13
CA TRP A 96 5.93 9.10 -21.58
C TRP A 96 7.39 9.48 -21.78
N ILE A 97 8.31 9.01 -20.94
CA ILE A 97 9.76 9.18 -21.15
C ILE A 97 10.18 8.52 -22.46
N LYS A 98 9.67 7.32 -22.76
CA LYS A 98 9.92 6.65 -24.04
C LYS A 98 9.45 7.46 -25.26
N ARG A 99 8.51 8.40 -25.07
CA ARG A 99 8.02 9.34 -26.10
C ARG A 99 8.72 10.70 -26.08
N GLY A 100 9.78 10.84 -25.28
CA GLY A 100 10.59 12.05 -25.20
C GLY A 100 9.96 13.22 -24.43
N ARG A 101 9.09 12.93 -23.45
CA ARG A 101 8.56 13.95 -22.53
C ARG A 101 9.28 13.92 -21.20
N SER A 102 9.40 15.09 -20.57
CA SER A 102 9.95 15.21 -19.22
C SER A 102 9.04 14.52 -18.19
N PRO A 103 9.59 13.68 -17.32
CA PRO A 103 8.79 12.94 -16.34
C PRO A 103 8.42 13.78 -15.11
N HIS A 104 7.21 13.56 -14.59
CA HIS A 104 6.73 14.17 -13.34
C HIS A 104 7.15 13.36 -12.11
N ILE A 105 8.45 13.13 -11.94
CA ILE A 105 9.04 12.29 -10.88
C ILE A 105 8.56 12.73 -9.49
N ARG A 106 8.41 14.03 -9.24
CA ARG A 106 7.98 14.57 -7.94
C ARG A 106 6.63 14.03 -7.49
N ILE A 107 5.67 13.87 -8.42
CA ILE A 107 4.32 13.37 -8.09
C ILE A 107 4.39 11.92 -7.62
N ILE A 108 5.17 11.10 -8.32
CA ILE A 108 5.35 9.67 -8.01
C ILE A 108 6.05 9.49 -6.66
N PHE A 109 7.11 10.25 -6.39
CA PHE A 109 7.77 10.18 -5.09
C PHE A 109 6.86 10.65 -3.95
N THR A 110 6.02 11.66 -4.19
CA THR A 110 5.07 12.13 -3.20
C THR A 110 4.00 11.06 -2.92
N SER A 111 3.44 10.41 -3.96
CA SER A 111 2.45 9.34 -3.76
C SER A 111 3.06 8.12 -3.08
N PHE A 112 4.29 7.75 -3.44
CA PHE A 112 5.04 6.69 -2.78
C PHE A 112 5.26 7.00 -1.30
N PHE A 113 5.63 8.24 -0.97
CA PHE A 113 5.84 8.67 0.42
C PHE A 113 4.54 8.68 1.22
N ILE A 114 3.42 9.09 0.61
CA ILE A 114 2.09 8.99 1.24
C ILE A 114 1.76 7.52 1.56
N GLY A 115 2.03 6.59 0.63
CA GLY A 115 1.87 5.16 0.86
C GLY A 115 2.72 4.66 2.04
N LEU A 116 3.99 5.09 2.13
CA LEU A 116 4.86 4.75 3.26
C LEU A 116 4.35 5.29 4.61
N ILE A 117 3.76 6.49 4.62
CA ILE A 117 3.14 7.05 5.83
C ILE A 117 1.95 6.20 6.24
N LEU A 118 1.07 5.84 5.30
CA LEU A 118 -0.08 4.97 5.55
C LEU A 118 0.37 3.62 6.11
N LEU A 119 1.35 2.97 5.48
CA LEU A 119 1.93 1.72 5.97
C LEU A 119 2.51 1.88 7.39
N SER A 120 3.19 2.99 7.67
CA SER A 120 3.73 3.27 9.01
C SER A 120 2.63 3.47 10.04
N LEU A 121 1.54 4.15 9.68
CA LEU A 121 0.36 4.31 10.52
C LEU A 121 -0.32 2.97 10.79
N THR A 122 -0.39 2.09 9.79
CA THR A 122 -0.88 0.72 9.96
C THR A 122 -0.03 -0.02 10.98
N LEU A 123 1.30 -0.01 10.85
CA LEU A 123 2.20 -0.68 11.79
C LEU A 123 2.07 -0.13 13.21
N MET A 124 1.95 1.20 13.36
CA MET A 124 1.72 1.84 14.66
C MET A 124 0.36 1.47 15.24
N SER A 125 -0.71 1.47 14.43
CA SER A 125 -2.05 1.06 14.85
C SER A 125 -2.05 -0.40 15.32
N THR A 126 -1.42 -1.29 14.54
CA THR A 126 -1.25 -2.69 14.89
C THR A 126 -0.48 -2.86 16.22
N PHE A 127 0.59 -2.09 16.41
CA PHE A 127 1.41 -2.15 17.62
C PHE A 127 0.69 -1.63 18.87
N ILE A 128 0.05 -0.46 18.75
CA ILE A 128 -0.73 0.17 19.83
C ILE A 128 -1.83 -0.81 20.26
N ILE A 129 -2.64 -1.29 19.31
CA ILE A 129 -3.77 -2.14 19.65
C ILE A 129 -3.30 -3.51 20.17
N LYS A 130 -2.15 -4.04 19.70
CA LYS A 130 -1.54 -5.22 20.32
C LYS A 130 -1.11 -4.97 21.77
N GLN A 131 -0.50 -3.83 22.09
CA GLN A 131 -0.10 -3.53 23.48
C GLN A 131 -1.30 -3.29 24.41
N TYR A 132 -2.29 -2.53 23.95
CA TYR A 132 -3.50 -2.25 24.75
C TYR A 132 -4.44 -3.47 24.82
N GLY A 133 -4.53 -4.26 23.73
CA GLY A 133 -5.24 -5.53 23.70
C GLY A 133 -4.59 -6.58 24.61
N VAL A 134 -3.26 -6.69 24.66
CA VAL A 134 -2.59 -7.61 25.59
C VAL A 134 -2.82 -7.23 27.07
N GLN A 135 -2.96 -5.93 27.38
CA GLN A 135 -3.29 -5.49 28.74
C GLN A 135 -4.77 -5.71 29.13
N MET A 136 -5.71 -5.66 28.17
CA MET A 136 -7.13 -5.96 28.42
C MET A 136 -7.49 -7.44 28.35
N PHE A 137 -6.86 -8.21 27.46
CA PHE A 137 -7.30 -9.57 27.16
C PHE A 137 -6.70 -10.66 28.03
N GLY A 138 -5.67 -10.42 28.84
CA GLY A 138 -5.19 -11.39 29.85
C GLY A 138 -4.93 -12.83 29.36
N ILE A 139 -4.86 -13.05 28.04
CA ILE A 139 -4.83 -14.37 27.39
C ILE A 139 -3.93 -14.23 26.16
N ILE A 140 -2.64 -13.98 26.40
CA ILE A 140 -1.59 -14.62 25.60
C ILE A 140 -0.53 -15.07 26.61
N ARG A 141 -0.60 -16.35 26.95
CA ARG A 141 0.56 -17.11 27.42
C ARG A 141 0.95 -18.07 26.30
#